data_AF-A0A6A6GQI4-F1
#
_entry.id   AF-A0A6A6GQI4-F1
#
_cell.length_a   1.000
_cell.length_b   1.000
_cell.length_c   1.000
_cell.angle_alpha   90.00
_cell.angle_beta   90.00
_cell.angle_gamma   90.00
#
_symmetry.space_group_name_H-M   'P 1'
#
loop_
_entity.id
_entity.type
_entity.pdbx_description
1 polymer ?
#
loop_
_entity_poly.entity_id
_entity_poly.type
_entity_poly.pdbx_seq_one_letter_code
_entity_poly.pdbx_strand_id
1 'polypeptide(L)'
;MTKNEKPDEIIAKPDITLTPDMRIVPLGLVELSVDNIAVVKAFTSGEFRVVESGSALCLENRTIIGAVMEAIGRVTDPRYTVAFTNKQE
;
A
#
# COMPACT_ATOMS: atom_id res chain seq x y z
N MET A 1 15.68 3.29 35.79
CA MET A 1 14.43 3.90 35.27
C MET A 1 14.89 4.91 34.24
N THR A 2 14.63 4.81 32.94
CA THR A 2 13.47 4.32 32.20
C THR A 2 13.93 3.80 30.84
N LYS A 3 13.50 2.58 30.51
CA LYS A 3 13.69 1.94 29.20
C LYS A 3 12.70 2.61 28.24
N ASN A 4 13.15 3.60 27.48
CA ASN A 4 12.30 4.30 26.51
C ASN A 4 12.23 3.51 25.19
N GLU A 5 11.63 2.32 25.27
CA GLU A 5 11.23 1.53 24.12
C GLU A 5 10.01 2.23 23.52
N LYS A 6 10.20 2.90 22.39
CA LYS A 6 9.13 3.53 21.63
C LYS A 6 8.27 2.36 21.14
N PRO A 7 6.98 2.26 21.51
CA PRO A 7 6.15 1.22 20.94
C PRO A 7 6.14 1.44 19.43
N ASP A 8 6.46 0.38 18.69
CA ASP A 8 6.24 0.27 17.25
C ASP A 8 4.93 0.99 16.93
N GLU A 9 5.01 2.08 16.16
CA GLU A 9 3.83 2.80 15.72
C GLU A 9 3.12 1.85 14.76
N ILE A 10 2.20 1.06 15.31
CA ILE A 10 1.39 0.11 14.57
C ILE A 10 0.59 0.97 13.62
N ILE A 11 1.05 1.08 12.37
CA ILE A 11 0.27 1.68 11.29
C ILE A 11 -1.05 0.91 11.32
N ALA A 12 -2.11 1.52 11.83
CA ALA A 12 -3.37 0.82 11.98
C ALA A 12 -3.76 0.37 10.58
N LYS A 13 -3.94 -0.95 10.39
CA LYS A 13 -4.51 -1.46 9.13
C LYS A 13 -5.74 -0.62 8.87
N PRO A 14 -5.84 0.04 7.71
CA PRO A 14 -6.98 0.89 7.47
C PRO A 14 -8.22 -0.01 7.61
N ASP A 15 -9.22 0.46 8.35
CA ASP A 15 -10.46 -0.27 8.62
C ASP A 15 -11.29 -0.28 7.32
N ILE A 16 -10.83 -1.04 6.34
CA ILE A 16 -11.42 -1.14 5.01
C ILE A 16 -11.92 -2.56 4.90
N THR A 17 -13.23 -2.71 5.05
CA THR A 17 -13.89 -3.98 4.78
C THR A 17 -13.94 -4.14 3.27
N LEU A 18 -13.07 -4.98 2.70
CA LEU A 18 -13.19 -5.46 1.33
C LEU A 18 -14.51 -6.23 1.22
N THR A 19 -15.56 -5.57 0.78
CA THR A 19 -16.82 -6.24 0.45
C THR A 19 -16.60 -7.08 -0.80
N PRO A 20 -17.23 -8.27 -0.91
CA PRO A 20 -17.03 -9.17 -2.04
C PRO A 20 -17.46 -8.58 -3.39
N ASP A 21 -18.27 -7.51 -3.37
CA ASP A 21 -18.67 -6.70 -4.53
C ASP A 21 -17.59 -5.71 -5.01
N MET A 22 -16.54 -5.48 -4.21
CA MET A 22 -15.44 -4.59 -4.62
C MET A 22 -14.67 -5.22 -5.79
N ARG A 23 -14.64 -4.49 -6.91
CA ARG A 23 -13.80 -4.83 -8.05
C ARG A 23 -12.34 -4.59 -7.68
N ILE A 24 -11.58 -5.67 -7.57
CA ILE A 24 -10.11 -5.61 -7.53
C ILE A 24 -9.66 -5.13 -8.90
N VAL A 25 -8.90 -4.04 -8.89
CA VAL A 25 -8.33 -3.47 -10.09
C VAL A 25 -6.81 -3.67 -10.05
N PRO A 26 -6.19 -4.05 -11.17
CA PRO A 26 -4.74 -4.16 -11.23
C PRO A 26 -4.15 -2.77 -11.09
N LEU A 27 -3.54 -2.48 -9.93
CA LEU A 27 -2.83 -1.22 -9.70
C LEU A 27 -1.55 -1.17 -10.54
N GLY A 28 -0.81 -2.28 -10.54
CA GLY A 28 0.54 -2.31 -11.06
C GLY A 28 1.32 -3.53 -10.62
N LEU A 29 2.63 -3.50 -10.84
CA LEU A 29 3.58 -4.52 -10.40
C LEU A 29 4.53 -3.95 -9.35
N VAL A 30 4.88 -4.78 -8.36
CA VAL A 30 5.92 -4.43 -7.39
C VAL A 30 7.25 -4.35 -8.15
N GLU A 31 7.82 -3.14 -8.27
CA GLU A 31 9.15 -2.96 -8.85
C GLU A 31 10.24 -3.24 -7.81
N LEU A 32 9.99 -2.84 -6.56
CA LEU A 32 10.98 -2.95 -5.49
C LEU A 32 10.29 -3.08 -4.13
N SER A 33 10.89 -3.83 -3.22
CA SER A 33 10.53 -3.83 -1.80
C SER A 33 11.77 -3.51 -0.97
N VAL A 34 11.69 -2.49 -0.14
CA VAL A 34 12.77 -2.04 0.75
C VAL A 34 12.21 -1.97 2.16
N ASP A 35 12.83 -2.71 3.08
CA ASP A 35 12.39 -2.79 4.48
C ASP A 35 10.89 -3.19 4.56
N ASN A 36 10.05 -2.37 5.17
CA ASN A 36 8.60 -2.55 5.23
C ASN A 36 7.82 -1.77 4.16
N ILE A 37 8.48 -1.26 3.11
CA ILE A 37 7.82 -0.49 2.04
C ILE A 37 8.00 -1.17 0.67
N ALA A 38 6.90 -1.37 -0.06
CA ALA A 38 6.95 -1.69 -1.49
C ALA A 38 6.73 -0.48 -2.35
N VAL A 39 7.46 -0.44 -3.46
CA VAL A 39 7.26 0.46 -4.58
C VAL A 39 6.53 -0.32 -5.67
N VAL A 40 5.31 0.11 -5.98
CA VAL A 40 4.45 -0.48 -7.00
C VAL A 40 4.41 0.45 -8.20
N LYS A 41 4.89 -0.01 -9.35
CA LYS A 41 4.80 0.72 -10.60
C LYS A 41 3.40 0.58 -11.17
N ALA A 42 2.71 1.70 -11.33
CA ALA A 42 1.35 1.71 -11.84
C ALA A 42 1.30 1.26 -13.31
N PHE A 43 0.26 0.51 -13.68
CA PHE A 43 0.00 0.22 -15.10
C PHE A 43 -0.70 1.37 -15.83
N THR A 44 -1.40 2.23 -15.08
CA THR A 44 -2.14 3.36 -15.63
C THR A 44 -1.44 4.67 -15.27
N SER A 45 -1.41 5.63 -16.19
CA SER A 45 -0.97 6.99 -15.86
C SER A 45 -1.85 7.61 -14.78
N GLY A 46 -1.26 8.44 -13.91
CA GLY A 46 -1.96 9.12 -12.82
C GLY A 46 -3.03 10.11 -13.30
N GLU A 47 -3.01 10.45 -14.59
CA GLU A 47 -4.03 11.25 -15.28
C GLU A 47 -5.37 10.51 -15.40
N PHE A 48 -5.36 9.18 -15.48
CA PHE A 48 -6.58 8.37 -15.62
C PHE A 48 -7.14 7.92 -14.27
N ARG A 49 -6.27 7.71 -13.29
CA ARG A 49 -6.68 7.24 -11.97
C ARG A 49 -5.64 7.61 -10.91
N VAL A 50 -6.03 8.51 -10.02
CA VAL A 50 -5.29 8.79 -8.80
C VAL A 50 -5.75 7.81 -7.74
N VAL A 51 -4.80 7.05 -7.18
CA VAL A 51 -5.06 6.28 -5.97
C VAL A 51 -4.71 7.16 -4.79
N GLU A 52 -5.70 7.43 -3.96
CA GLU A 52 -5.54 8.27 -2.78
C GLU A 52 -4.76 7.52 -1.70
N SER A 53 -3.98 8.27 -0.93
CA SER A 53 -3.31 7.77 0.26
C SER A 53 -4.32 7.17 1.23
N GLY A 54 -3.98 6.03 1.83
CA GLY A 54 -4.90 5.25 2.67
C GLY A 54 -5.70 4.19 1.90
N SER A 55 -5.63 4.14 0.57
CA SER A 55 -6.24 3.05 -0.20
C SER A 55 -5.60 1.70 0.15
N ALA A 56 -6.42 0.73 0.55
CA ALA A 56 -5.92 -0.61 0.85
C ALA A 56 -5.47 -1.33 -0.42
N LEU A 57 -4.25 -1.87 -0.39
CA LEU A 57 -3.73 -2.73 -1.42
C LEU A 57 -3.87 -4.19 -1.00
N CYS A 58 -4.39 -4.97 -1.94
CA CYS A 58 -4.53 -6.40 -1.81
C CYS A 58 -3.86 -7.12 -2.98
N LEU A 59 -3.39 -8.32 -2.69
CA LEU A 59 -2.92 -9.27 -3.69
C LEU A 59 -4.11 -9.91 -4.42
N GLU A 60 -3.82 -10.66 -5.48
CA GLU A 60 -4.85 -11.35 -6.28
C GLU A 60 -5.67 -12.35 -5.45
N ASN A 61 -5.08 -12.91 -4.39
CA ASN A 61 -5.76 -13.75 -3.41
C ASN A 61 -6.63 -12.97 -2.39
N ARG A 62 -6.84 -11.66 -2.61
CA ARG A 62 -7.55 -10.72 -1.71
C ARG A 62 -6.87 -10.51 -0.35
N THR A 63 -5.62 -10.91 -0.18
CA THR A 63 -4.86 -10.62 1.04
C THR A 63 -4.45 -9.15 1.04
N ILE A 64 -4.93 -8.40 2.01
CA ILE A 64 -4.50 -7.03 2.28
C ILE A 64 -3.03 -7.06 2.70
N ILE A 65 -2.18 -6.40 1.93
CA ILE A 65 -0.74 -6.29 2.20
C ILE A 65 -0.40 -4.98 2.90
N GLY A 66 -1.22 -3.94 2.74
CA GLY A 66 -0.96 -2.63 3.31
C GLY A 66 -1.85 -1.55 2.72
N ALA A 67 -1.49 -0.30 2.95
CA ALA A 67 -2.15 0.87 2.38
C ALA A 67 -1.17 1.68 1.54
N VAL A 68 -1.65 2.30 0.46
CA VAL A 68 -0.89 3.28 -0.32
C VAL A 68 -0.53 4.45 0.59
N MET A 69 0.75 4.80 0.65
CA MET A 69 1.25 5.94 1.42
C MET A 69 1.25 7.18 0.57
N GLU A 70 2.01 7.19 -0.52
CA GLU A 70 2.14 8.33 -1.43
C GLU A 70 2.44 7.86 -2.86
N ALA A 71 2.17 8.76 -3.81
CA ALA A 71 2.51 8.56 -5.22
C ALA A 71 3.81 9.32 -5.54
N ILE A 72 4.82 8.60 -6.01
CA ILE A 72 6.13 9.11 -6.41
C ILE A 72 6.34 8.92 -7.92
N GLY A 73 7.21 9.74 -8.53
CA GLY A 73 7.55 9.60 -9.95
C GLY A 73 6.75 10.51 -10.89
N ARG A 74 6.76 10.19 -12.19
CA ARG A 74 6.13 11.02 -13.24
C ARG A 74 4.65 10.70 -13.37
N VAL A 75 3.84 11.68 -13.76
CA VAL A 75 2.40 11.49 -13.98
C VAL A 75 2.08 10.42 -15.02
N THR A 76 2.95 10.25 -16.04
CA THR A 76 2.81 9.23 -17.08
C THR A 76 3.21 7.83 -16.63
N ASP A 77 3.98 7.70 -15.54
CA ASP A 77 4.49 6.43 -15.00
C ASP A 77 4.61 6.57 -13.47
N PRO A 78 3.46 6.71 -12.77
CA PRO A 78 3.48 6.92 -11.33
C PRO A 78 3.87 5.61 -10.64
N ARG A 79 4.53 5.76 -9.51
CA ARG A 79 4.90 4.67 -8.61
C ARG A 79 4.25 4.94 -7.26
N TYR A 80 3.65 3.94 -6.67
CA TYR A 80 3.00 4.07 -5.37
C TYR A 80 3.87 3.40 -4.31
N THR A 81 4.14 4.09 -3.22
CA THR A 81 4.78 3.50 -2.05
C THR A 81 3.71 2.93 -1.12
N VAL A 82 3.98 1.76 -0.55
CA VAL A 82 3.01 0.99 0.21
C VAL A 82 3.72 0.44 1.44
N ALA A 83 3.29 0.85 2.63
CA ALA A 83 3.79 0.25 3.86
C ALA A 83 3.11 -1.09 4.08
N PHE A 84 3.91 -2.14 4.15
CA PHE A 84 3.48 -3.45 4.60
C PHE A 84 3.33 -3.43 6.11
N THR A 85 2.11 -3.65 6.59
CA THR A 85 1.91 -4.07 7.98
C THR A 85 2.14 -5.56 8.04
N ASN A 86 3.41 -5.95 8.11
CA ASN A 86 3.80 -7.33 8.27
C ASN A 86 3.41 -7.78 9.69
N LYS A 87 2.11 -8.07 9.90
CA LYS A 87 1.70 -8.87 11.03
C LYS A 87 2.05 -10.31 10.65
N GLN A 88 3.34 -10.66 10.79
CA GLN A 88 3.73 -12.05 10.96
C GLN A 88 3.07 -12.46 12.29
N GLU A 89 1.97 -13.17 12.20
CA GLU A 89 1.41 -13.94 13.32
C GLU A 89 1.81 -15.39 13.13
#